data_AF-A0A1L5KXK5-F1
#
_entry.id   AF-A0A1L5KXK5-F1
#
_cell.length_a   1.000
_cell.length_b   1.000
_cell.length_c   1.000
_cell.angle_alpha   90.00
_cell.angle_beta   90.00
_cell.angle_gamma   90.00
#
_symmetry.space_group_name_H-M   'P 1'
#
loop_
_entity.id
_entity.type
_entity.pdbx_description
1 polymer ?
#
loop_
_entity_poly.entity_id
_entity_poly.type
_entity_poly.pdbx_seq_one_letter_code
_entity_poly.pdbx_strand_id
1 'polypeptide(L)'
;LDTLKPAAYAVPTFVAYGSKDVMTAQVDGVRAILHNAHQANNWDVTVRSYPVANHVLRLGDESEAGTPFADAYVNDLIDWAVGTTAGYTQTSERVAGAGLYQSIGLPGALKARRVGTIYGVIVHVAVVLLLMASTILGLVALGRKIALNAQWRRNRREVKRAGMLLPAKPVVLGFAHGFGGSLLTLTLTTLAAMLIFFAGLGQVIMGVVKLAWGGAPTETPGVMYWSWPVIQVVSVLVV
;
A
#
# COMPACT_ATOMS: atom_id res chain seq x y z
N LEU A 1 -19.80 -20.86 -11.51
CA LEU A 1 -18.68 -21.70 -11.96
C LEU A 1 -17.71 -21.83 -10.81
N ASP A 2 -17.42 -23.04 -10.35
CA ASP A 2 -16.38 -23.28 -9.35
C ASP A 2 -15.04 -23.39 -10.10
N THR A 3 -14.38 -22.24 -10.29
CA THR A 3 -13.14 -22.13 -11.09
C THR A 3 -11.95 -22.85 -10.46
N LEU A 4 -12.10 -23.40 -9.25
CA LEU A 4 -11.12 -24.26 -8.63
C LEU A 4 -11.25 -25.73 -9.06
N LYS A 5 -12.31 -26.08 -9.82
CA LYS A 5 -12.53 -27.43 -10.34
C LYS A 5 -12.26 -27.49 -11.84
N PRO A 6 -11.56 -28.53 -12.34
CA PRO A 6 -11.31 -28.72 -13.77
C PRO A 6 -12.57 -28.67 -14.63
N ALA A 7 -13.70 -29.18 -14.13
CA ALA A 7 -14.98 -29.18 -14.86
C ALA A 7 -15.44 -27.77 -15.34
N ALA A 8 -15.00 -26.70 -14.68
CA ALA A 8 -15.27 -25.33 -15.13
C ALA A 8 -14.58 -24.96 -16.45
N TYR A 9 -13.57 -25.75 -16.86
CA TYR A 9 -12.75 -25.55 -18.05
C TYR A 9 -13.04 -26.58 -19.15
N ALA A 10 -14.16 -27.30 -19.08
CA ALA A 10 -14.56 -28.29 -20.08
C ALA A 10 -15.09 -27.67 -21.41
N VAL A 11 -15.12 -26.35 -21.50
CA VAL A 11 -15.64 -25.59 -22.65
C VAL A 11 -14.51 -24.88 -23.39
N PRO A 12 -14.63 -24.66 -24.72
CA PRO A 12 -13.68 -23.84 -25.46
C PRO A 12 -13.39 -22.53 -24.71
N THR A 13 -12.11 -22.20 -24.54
CA THR A 13 -11.68 -21.11 -23.67
C THR A 13 -10.76 -20.15 -24.41
N PHE A 14 -11.12 -18.87 -24.42
CA PHE A 14 -10.27 -17.77 -24.87
C PHE A 14 -9.67 -17.04 -23.68
N VAL A 15 -8.37 -16.84 -23.71
CA VAL A 15 -7.61 -16.19 -22.66
C VAL A 15 -6.87 -15.00 -23.26
N ALA A 16 -7.22 -13.80 -22.82
CA ALA A 16 -6.59 -12.56 -23.25
C ALA A 16 -5.83 -11.92 -22.09
N TYR A 17 -4.58 -11.54 -22.34
CA TYR A 17 -3.74 -10.79 -21.41
C TYR A 17 -3.21 -9.52 -22.05
N GLY A 18 -3.11 -8.46 -21.26
CA GLY A 18 -2.37 -7.27 -21.66
C GLY A 18 -0.94 -7.34 -21.16
N SER A 19 0.06 -7.08 -22.00
CA SER A 19 1.47 -7.28 -21.60
C SER A 19 1.96 -6.34 -20.48
N LYS A 20 1.19 -5.31 -20.12
CA LYS A 20 1.46 -4.42 -18.98
C LYS A 20 0.67 -4.80 -17.72
N ASP A 21 -0.16 -5.83 -17.76
CA ASP A 21 -0.92 -6.24 -16.59
C ASP A 21 0.02 -6.78 -15.50
N VAL A 22 0.14 -6.01 -14.43
CA VAL A 22 0.89 -6.35 -13.21
C VAL A 22 -0.03 -6.88 -12.09
N MET A 23 -1.35 -6.86 -12.30
CA MET A 23 -2.35 -7.29 -11.33
C MET A 23 -2.60 -8.80 -11.39
N THR A 24 -2.36 -9.42 -12.55
CA THR A 24 -2.55 -10.86 -12.75
C THR A 24 -1.23 -11.61 -12.88
N ALA A 25 -1.15 -12.78 -12.25
CA ALA A 25 -0.07 -13.73 -12.49
C ALA A 25 -0.21 -14.38 -13.87
N GLN A 26 0.23 -13.71 -14.92
CA GLN A 26 -0.06 -14.12 -16.31
C GLN A 26 0.49 -15.50 -16.66
N VAL A 27 1.75 -15.76 -16.30
CA VAL A 27 2.44 -17.00 -16.66
C VAL A 27 1.87 -18.17 -15.87
N ASP A 28 1.75 -18.00 -14.54
CA ASP A 28 1.19 -19.05 -13.68
C ASP A 28 -0.31 -19.26 -13.95
N GLY A 29 -1.05 -18.19 -14.27
CA GLY A 29 -2.46 -18.19 -14.63
C GLY A 29 -2.73 -18.99 -15.89
N VAL A 30 -2.00 -18.74 -17.00
CA VAL A 30 -2.13 -19.54 -18.23
C VAL A 30 -1.80 -21.00 -17.96
N ARG A 31 -0.73 -21.29 -17.20
CA ARG A 31 -0.38 -22.68 -16.85
C ARG A 31 -1.51 -23.38 -16.10
N ALA A 32 -2.14 -22.71 -15.14
CA ALA A 32 -3.27 -23.26 -14.39
C ALA A 32 -4.50 -23.49 -15.27
N ILE A 33 -4.83 -22.53 -16.15
CA ILE A 33 -5.95 -22.65 -17.09
C ILE A 33 -5.73 -23.85 -18.02
N LEU A 34 -4.56 -23.96 -18.65
CA LEU A 34 -4.21 -25.08 -19.52
C LEU A 34 -4.23 -26.41 -18.78
N HIS A 35 -3.69 -26.46 -17.57
CA HIS A 35 -3.71 -27.67 -16.74
C HIS A 35 -5.14 -28.14 -16.46
N ASN A 36 -6.00 -27.24 -16.00
CA ASN A 36 -7.39 -27.56 -15.68
C ASN A 36 -8.22 -27.91 -16.92
N ALA A 37 -8.01 -27.22 -18.03
CA ALA A 37 -8.67 -27.54 -19.30
C ALA A 37 -8.29 -28.95 -19.78
N HIS A 38 -7.00 -29.28 -19.81
CA HIS A 38 -6.54 -30.62 -20.20
C HIS A 38 -7.06 -31.72 -19.25
N GLN A 39 -7.13 -31.45 -17.94
CA GLN A 39 -7.76 -32.39 -16.99
C GLN A 39 -9.25 -32.61 -17.26
N ALA A 40 -9.94 -31.62 -17.83
CA ALA A 40 -11.33 -31.74 -18.28
C ALA A 40 -11.46 -32.27 -19.72
N ASN A 41 -10.36 -32.78 -20.31
CA ASN A 41 -10.27 -33.21 -21.70
C ASN A 41 -10.59 -32.11 -22.72
N ASN A 42 -10.41 -30.84 -22.34
CA ASN A 42 -10.54 -29.69 -23.21
C ASN A 42 -9.16 -29.22 -23.68
N TRP A 43 -8.90 -29.41 -24.97
CA TRP A 43 -7.70 -28.92 -25.65
C TRP A 43 -7.98 -27.66 -26.48
N ASP A 44 -9.21 -27.18 -26.46
CA ASP A 44 -9.64 -26.00 -27.21
C ASP A 44 -9.44 -24.73 -26.38
N VAL A 45 -8.17 -24.43 -26.11
CA VAL A 45 -7.75 -23.23 -25.39
C VAL A 45 -6.94 -22.35 -26.34
N THR A 46 -7.30 -21.07 -26.39
CA THR A 46 -6.63 -20.05 -27.19
C THR A 46 -6.16 -18.93 -26.30
N VAL A 47 -4.88 -18.60 -26.38
CA VAL A 47 -4.20 -17.60 -25.57
C VAL A 47 -3.71 -16.49 -26.49
N ARG A 48 -4.07 -15.24 -26.15
CA ARG A 48 -3.63 -14.03 -26.83
C ARG A 48 -3.02 -13.05 -25.83
N SER A 49 -1.87 -12.51 -26.17
CA SER A 49 -1.17 -11.50 -25.39
C SER A 49 -1.02 -10.21 -26.20
N TYR A 50 -1.65 -9.15 -25.74
CA TYR A 50 -1.71 -7.87 -26.45
C TYR A 50 -0.60 -6.94 -25.94
N PRO A 51 0.34 -6.52 -26.82
CA PRO A 51 1.40 -5.60 -26.45
C PRO A 51 0.83 -4.29 -25.88
N VAL A 52 1.47 -3.75 -24.85
CA VAL A 52 1.21 -2.40 -24.31
C VAL A 52 -0.16 -2.26 -23.61
N ALA A 53 -0.99 -3.30 -23.63
CA ALA A 53 -2.31 -3.32 -23.03
C ALA A 53 -2.28 -3.55 -21.52
N ASN A 54 -3.19 -2.90 -20.80
CA ASN A 54 -3.35 -2.99 -19.35
C ASN A 54 -4.25 -4.17 -18.92
N HIS A 55 -4.64 -4.20 -17.64
CA HIS A 55 -5.45 -5.26 -17.04
C HIS A 55 -6.81 -5.43 -17.72
N VAL A 56 -7.44 -4.35 -18.20
CA VAL A 56 -8.71 -4.38 -18.93
C VAL A 56 -8.54 -4.37 -20.46
N LEU A 57 -7.35 -4.69 -20.96
CA LEU A 57 -7.03 -4.77 -22.40
C LEU A 57 -7.21 -3.45 -23.16
N ARG A 58 -6.90 -2.33 -22.51
CA ARG A 58 -6.90 -0.99 -23.11
C ARG A 58 -5.49 -0.45 -23.33
N LEU A 59 -5.36 0.44 -24.31
CA LEU A 59 -4.16 1.22 -24.56
C LEU A 59 -4.23 2.51 -23.73
N GLY A 60 -3.45 2.59 -22.64
CA GLY A 60 -3.37 3.77 -21.79
C GLY A 60 -3.76 3.52 -20.33
N ASP A 61 -3.97 4.61 -19.60
CA ASP A 61 -4.41 4.61 -18.20
C ASP A 61 -5.95 4.46 -18.15
N GLU A 62 -6.45 3.53 -17.34
CA GLU A 62 -7.89 3.26 -17.16
C GLU A 62 -8.64 4.42 -16.52
N SER A 63 -7.94 5.35 -15.86
CA SER A 63 -8.53 6.60 -15.35
C SER A 63 -8.86 7.60 -16.46
N GLU A 64 -8.31 7.43 -17.66
CA GLU A 64 -8.62 8.26 -18.82
C GLU A 64 -9.83 7.71 -19.59
N ALA A 65 -10.88 8.53 -19.67
CA ALA A 65 -12.07 8.20 -20.44
C ALA A 65 -11.75 8.10 -21.94
N GLY A 66 -12.31 7.09 -22.59
CA GLY A 66 -12.19 6.93 -24.06
C GLY A 66 -10.91 6.24 -24.54
N THR A 67 -10.09 5.68 -23.64
CA THR A 67 -8.95 4.84 -24.04
C THR A 67 -9.41 3.69 -24.94
N PRO A 68 -8.77 3.46 -26.11
CA PRO A 68 -9.19 2.39 -27.01
C PRO A 68 -8.80 1.02 -26.45
N PHE A 69 -9.52 -0.02 -26.88
CA PHE A 69 -9.08 -1.40 -26.66
C PHE A 69 -7.78 -1.69 -27.42
N ALA A 70 -7.07 -2.70 -26.95
CA ALA A 70 -5.82 -3.15 -27.54
C ALA A 70 -6.06 -3.71 -28.95
N ASP A 71 -5.63 -2.94 -29.96
CA ASP A 71 -5.59 -3.29 -31.39
C ASP A 71 -6.53 -4.45 -31.81
N ALA A 72 -5.99 -5.63 -32.10
CA ALA A 72 -6.73 -6.78 -32.61
C ALA A 72 -7.65 -7.48 -31.58
N TYR A 73 -7.64 -7.09 -30.30
CA TYR A 73 -8.37 -7.81 -29.23
C TYR A 73 -9.84 -8.04 -29.55
N VAL A 74 -10.52 -6.98 -29.98
CA VAL A 74 -11.96 -7.07 -30.27
C VAL A 74 -12.21 -8.01 -31.45
N ASN A 75 -11.38 -7.93 -32.50
CA ASN A 75 -11.51 -8.78 -33.67
C ASN A 75 -11.19 -10.24 -33.33
N ASP A 76 -10.09 -10.51 -32.63
CA ASP A 76 -9.71 -11.86 -32.19
C ASP A 76 -10.80 -12.51 -31.33
N LEU A 77 -11.40 -11.75 -30.41
CA LEU A 77 -12.47 -12.25 -29.56
C LEU A 77 -13.73 -12.56 -30.36
N ILE A 78 -14.11 -11.68 -31.30
CA ILE A 78 -15.26 -11.88 -32.18
C ILE A 78 -15.02 -13.10 -33.07
N ASP A 79 -13.89 -13.17 -33.75
CA ASP A 79 -13.53 -14.27 -34.65
C ASP A 79 -13.49 -15.60 -33.90
N TRP A 80 -12.91 -15.61 -32.70
CA TRP A 80 -12.88 -16.80 -31.85
C TRP A 80 -14.29 -17.20 -31.41
N ALA A 81 -15.12 -16.27 -30.91
CA ALA A 81 -16.46 -16.56 -30.40
C ALA A 81 -17.41 -17.02 -31.52
N VAL A 82 -17.42 -16.30 -32.65
CA VAL A 82 -18.24 -16.65 -33.82
C VAL A 82 -17.73 -17.95 -34.45
N GLY A 83 -16.41 -18.11 -34.59
CA GLY A 83 -15.82 -19.32 -35.16
C GLY A 83 -16.12 -20.56 -34.33
N THR A 84 -15.95 -20.46 -33.01
CA THR A 84 -16.26 -21.54 -32.07
C THR A 84 -17.74 -21.93 -32.12
N THR A 85 -18.64 -20.94 -32.09
CA THR A 85 -20.09 -21.21 -32.13
C THR A 85 -20.56 -21.76 -33.47
N ALA A 86 -19.90 -21.38 -34.57
CA ALA A 86 -20.15 -21.93 -35.90
C ALA A 86 -19.52 -23.32 -36.14
N GLY A 87 -18.75 -23.84 -35.17
CA GLY A 87 -18.07 -25.14 -35.29
C GLY A 87 -16.87 -25.12 -36.24
N TYR A 88 -16.29 -23.95 -36.50
CA TYR A 88 -15.11 -23.83 -37.33
C TYR A 88 -13.85 -24.29 -36.60
N THR A 89 -12.92 -24.86 -37.38
CA THR A 89 -11.60 -25.23 -36.87
C THR A 89 -10.70 -24.00 -36.87
N GLN A 90 -10.08 -23.73 -35.73
CA GLN A 90 -9.10 -22.65 -35.61
C GLN A 90 -7.89 -22.91 -36.52
N THR A 91 -7.53 -21.92 -37.34
CA THR A 91 -6.39 -21.98 -38.27
C THR A 91 -5.17 -21.20 -37.79
N SER A 92 -5.36 -20.24 -36.87
CA SER A 92 -4.28 -19.47 -36.26
C SER A 92 -3.66 -20.21 -35.07
N GLU A 93 -2.44 -19.82 -34.70
CA GLU A 93 -1.72 -20.38 -33.57
C GLU A 93 -2.55 -20.30 -32.29
N ARG A 94 -2.58 -21.38 -31.49
CA ARG A 94 -3.32 -21.39 -30.21
C ARG A 94 -2.73 -20.44 -29.18
N VAL A 95 -1.43 -20.16 -29.24
CA VAL A 95 -0.75 -19.20 -28.36
C VAL A 95 -0.03 -18.18 -29.24
N ALA A 96 -0.44 -16.92 -29.18
CA ALA A 96 0.11 -15.86 -30.02
C ALA A 96 0.14 -14.51 -29.29
N GLY A 97 0.94 -13.57 -29.82
CA GLY A 97 1.08 -12.21 -29.29
C GLY A 97 2.41 -11.97 -28.58
N ALA A 98 2.46 -10.98 -27.69
CA ALA A 98 3.65 -10.65 -26.91
C ALA A 98 4.01 -11.75 -25.90
N GLY A 99 5.30 -11.91 -25.60
CA GLY A 99 5.73 -12.81 -24.52
C GLY A 99 5.07 -12.44 -23.20
N LEU A 100 4.42 -13.40 -22.55
CA LEU A 100 3.87 -13.20 -21.22
C LEU A 100 5.00 -13.05 -20.21
N TYR A 101 4.93 -12.00 -19.41
CA TYR A 101 5.90 -11.69 -18.38
C TYR A 101 5.19 -11.47 -17.06
N GLN A 102 5.73 -12.04 -16.00
CA GLN A 102 5.18 -11.91 -14.67
C GLN A 102 6.24 -11.32 -13.75
N SER A 103 6.08 -10.02 -13.43
CA SER A 103 6.99 -9.28 -12.55
C SER A 103 6.90 -9.73 -11.10
N ILE A 104 5.73 -10.21 -10.68
CA ILE A 104 5.46 -10.67 -9.32
C ILE A 104 5.04 -12.14 -9.38
N GLY A 105 5.94 -13.04 -8.99
CA GLY A 105 5.63 -14.46 -8.81
C GLY A 105 4.48 -14.64 -7.83
N LEU A 106 3.58 -15.60 -8.08
CA LEU A 106 2.60 -15.97 -7.04
C LEU A 106 3.38 -16.39 -5.79
N PRO A 107 3.06 -15.82 -4.60
CA PRO A 107 3.81 -16.13 -3.40
C PRO A 107 3.51 -17.56 -2.94
N GLY A 108 4.18 -18.55 -3.53
CA GLY A 108 4.07 -19.97 -3.16
C GLY A 108 4.59 -20.28 -1.75
N ALA A 109 5.29 -19.32 -1.13
CA ALA A 109 5.95 -19.45 0.17
C ALA A 109 5.23 -18.73 1.32
N LEU A 110 4.17 -17.96 1.06
CA LEU A 110 3.39 -17.31 2.14
C LEU A 110 2.48 -18.34 2.82
N LYS A 111 3.08 -19.14 3.70
CA LYS A 111 2.35 -20.04 4.59
C LYS A 111 2.02 -19.29 5.88
N ALA A 112 0.79 -19.45 6.37
CA ALA A 112 0.40 -18.95 7.67
C ALA A 112 1.36 -19.50 8.75
N ARG A 113 2.12 -18.61 9.39
CA ARG A 113 3.01 -18.97 10.50
C ARG A 113 2.35 -18.59 11.81
N ARG A 114 1.63 -19.54 12.41
CA ARG A 114 0.90 -19.33 13.69
C ARG A 114 1.77 -18.70 14.78
N VAL A 115 3.03 -19.14 14.90
CA VAL A 115 3.99 -18.57 15.87
C VAL A 115 4.28 -17.09 15.57
N GLY A 116 4.51 -16.75 14.30
CA GLY A 116 4.73 -15.37 13.87
C GLY A 116 3.50 -14.49 14.10
N THR A 117 2.30 -15.03 13.88
CA THR A 117 1.04 -14.34 14.18
C THR A 117 0.89 -14.07 15.68
N ILE A 118 1.11 -15.07 16.54
CA ILE A 118 1.01 -14.91 18.00
C ILE A 118 2.03 -13.88 18.50
N TYR A 119 3.29 -14.02 18.08
CA TYR A 119 4.34 -13.06 18.40
C TYR A 119 3.96 -11.64 17.97
N GLY A 120 3.51 -11.49 16.72
CA GLY A 120 3.07 -10.20 16.19
C GLY A 120 1.94 -9.59 17.01
N VAL A 121 0.93 -10.39 17.38
CA VAL A 121 -0.19 -9.92 18.23
C VAL A 121 0.32 -9.45 19.59
N ILE A 122 1.18 -10.23 20.27
CA ILE A 122 1.73 -9.85 21.58
C ILE A 122 2.48 -8.52 21.49
N VAL A 123 3.35 -8.36 20.47
CA VAL A 123 4.11 -7.13 20.25
C VAL A 123 3.17 -5.94 20.05
N HIS A 124 2.13 -6.07 19.22
CA HIS A 124 1.20 -4.97 18.97
C HIS A 124 0.36 -4.62 20.19
N VAL A 125 -0.10 -5.61 20.96
CA VAL A 125 -0.81 -5.37 22.22
C VAL A 125 0.09 -4.65 23.22
N ALA A 126 1.36 -5.08 23.36
CA ALA A 126 2.32 -4.41 24.23
C ALA A 126 2.57 -2.95 23.81
N VAL A 127 2.72 -2.70 22.50
CA VAL A 127 2.87 -1.33 21.96
C VAL A 127 1.64 -0.48 22.29
N VAL A 128 0.42 -1.00 22.07
CA VAL A 128 -0.82 -0.26 22.38
C VAL A 128 -0.92 0.06 23.87
N LEU A 129 -0.60 -0.90 24.75
CA LEU A 129 -0.60 -0.68 26.20
C LEU A 129 0.42 0.38 26.62
N LEU A 130 1.62 0.36 26.05
CA LEU A 130 2.65 1.36 26.32
C LEU A 130 2.23 2.76 25.82
N LEU A 131 1.62 2.84 24.64
CA LEU A 131 1.09 4.10 24.10
C LEU A 131 -0.05 4.66 24.97
N MET A 132 -0.95 3.81 25.45
CA MET A 132 -1.99 4.19 26.40
C MET A 132 -1.40 4.71 27.71
N ALA A 133 -0.47 3.97 28.31
CA ALA A 133 0.20 4.37 29.55
C ALA A 133 0.92 5.72 29.38
N SER A 134 1.66 5.89 28.28
CA SER A 134 2.34 7.15 27.95
C SER A 134 1.35 8.31 27.77
N THR A 135 0.22 8.07 27.10
CA THR A 135 -0.84 9.08 26.92
C THR A 135 -1.45 9.50 28.25
N ILE A 136 -1.77 8.54 29.13
CA ILE A 136 -2.32 8.83 30.48
C ILE A 136 -1.32 9.66 31.29
N LEU A 137 -0.05 9.26 31.33
CA LEU A 137 0.99 10.01 32.03
C LEU A 137 1.16 11.41 31.46
N GLY A 138 1.11 11.56 30.13
CA GLY A 138 1.13 12.83 29.44
C GLY A 138 -0.04 13.74 29.82
N LEU A 139 -1.26 13.21 29.90
CA LEU A 139 -2.46 13.94 30.30
C LEU A 139 -2.39 14.39 31.77
N VAL A 140 -1.92 13.53 32.68
CA VAL A 140 -1.72 13.87 34.09
C VAL A 140 -0.67 14.98 34.24
N ALA A 141 0.47 14.85 33.55
CA ALA A 141 1.52 15.87 33.54
C ALA A 141 1.02 17.22 32.99
N LEU A 142 0.23 17.18 31.91
CA LEU A 142 -0.40 18.36 31.33
C LEU A 142 -1.40 19.01 32.28
N GLY A 143 -2.27 18.22 32.91
CA GLY A 143 -3.24 18.68 33.90
C GLY A 143 -2.56 19.37 35.09
N ARG A 144 -1.52 18.74 35.65
CA ARG A 144 -0.72 19.34 36.74
C ARG A 144 -0.07 20.65 36.32
N LYS A 145 0.47 20.72 35.09
CA LYS A 145 1.05 21.95 34.52
C LYS A 145 0.03 23.07 34.36
N ILE A 146 -1.17 22.76 33.89
CA ILE A 146 -2.24 23.75 33.74
C ILE A 146 -2.71 24.25 35.11
N ALA A 147 -2.94 23.35 36.06
CA ALA A 147 -3.41 23.69 37.41
C ALA A 147 -2.42 24.60 38.15
N LEU A 148 -1.13 24.24 38.18
CA LEU A 148 -0.10 25.06 38.84
C LEU A 148 0.10 26.41 38.14
N ASN A 149 0.01 26.46 36.81
CA ASN A 149 0.06 27.74 36.08
C ASN A 149 -1.17 28.61 36.36
N ALA A 150 -2.36 28.02 36.50
CA ALA A 150 -3.58 28.75 36.83
C ALA A 150 -3.52 29.32 38.25
N GLN A 151 -3.05 28.52 39.23
CA GLN A 151 -2.81 28.95 40.60
C GLN A 151 -1.78 30.09 40.65
N TRP A 152 -0.64 29.96 39.96
CA TRP A 152 0.35 31.04 39.88
C TRP A 152 -0.22 32.31 39.24
N ARG A 153 -1.03 32.20 38.17
CA ARG A 153 -1.69 33.36 37.55
C ARG A 153 -2.66 34.06 38.51
N ARG A 154 -3.38 33.32 39.36
CA ARG A 154 -4.27 33.89 40.39
C ARG A 154 -3.46 34.63 41.46
N ASN A 155 -2.47 33.95 42.06
CA ASN A 155 -1.61 34.54 43.08
C ASN A 155 -0.86 35.78 42.55
N ARG A 156 -0.39 35.75 41.30
CA ARG A 156 0.26 36.91 40.64
C ARG A 156 -0.67 38.13 40.56
N ARG A 157 -1.96 37.92 40.29
CA ARG A 157 -2.95 39.02 40.20
C ARG A 157 -3.20 39.64 41.58
N GLU A 158 -3.27 38.83 42.62
CA GLU A 158 -3.47 39.28 44.00
C GLU A 158 -2.24 40.02 44.53
N VAL A 159 -1.04 39.47 44.34
CA VAL A 159 0.22 40.08 44.75
C VAL A 159 0.48 41.41 44.01
N LYS A 160 0.14 41.50 42.72
CA LYS A 160 0.23 42.75 41.94
C LYS A 160 -0.73 43.82 42.47
N ARG A 161 -1.92 43.44 42.94
CA ARG A 161 -2.89 44.36 43.57
C ARG A 161 -2.41 44.85 44.93
N ALA A 162 -1.66 44.03 45.66
CA ALA A 162 -1.11 44.34 46.97
C ALA A 162 0.26 45.07 46.94
N GLY A 163 0.79 45.41 45.75
CA GLY A 163 2.06 46.14 45.61
C GLY A 163 3.33 45.37 46.00
N MET A 164 3.25 44.04 46.13
CA MET A 164 4.34 43.18 46.59
C MET A 164 5.18 42.59 45.43
N LEU A 165 6.38 42.11 45.75
CA LEU A 165 7.28 41.42 44.81
C LEU A 165 6.61 40.21 44.16
N LEU A 166 6.73 40.10 42.83
CA LEU A 166 6.08 39.05 42.04
C LEU A 166 6.61 37.65 42.40
N PRO A 167 5.73 36.65 42.61
CA PRO A 167 6.17 35.29 42.90
C PRO A 167 6.84 34.66 41.67
N ALA A 168 7.93 33.93 41.90
CA ALA A 168 8.61 33.17 40.85
C ALA A 168 7.67 32.15 40.19
N LYS A 169 7.86 31.91 38.89
CA LYS A 169 7.04 30.95 38.13
C LYS A 169 7.33 29.52 38.60
N PRO A 170 6.32 28.71 38.92
CA PRO A 170 6.53 27.35 39.42
C PRO A 170 7.14 26.46 38.33
N VAL A 171 8.20 25.74 38.69
CA VAL A 171 8.79 24.67 37.87
C VAL A 171 8.01 23.39 38.13
N VAL A 172 7.18 22.97 37.16
CA VAL A 172 6.17 21.92 37.41
C VAL A 172 6.71 20.50 37.25
N LEU A 173 7.52 20.26 36.21
CA LEU A 173 7.98 18.90 35.85
C LEU A 173 9.43 18.63 36.25
N GLY A 174 10.10 19.60 36.88
CA GLY A 174 11.45 19.41 37.42
C GLY A 174 12.51 19.00 36.41
N PHE A 175 12.31 19.25 35.10
CA PHE A 175 13.28 18.90 34.07
C PHE A 175 14.58 19.68 34.28
N ALA A 176 15.58 19.01 34.83
CA ALA A 176 16.91 19.59 35.06
C ALA A 176 17.78 19.49 33.79
N HIS A 177 18.79 20.36 33.69
CA HIS A 177 19.89 20.27 32.72
C HIS A 177 19.47 20.17 31.23
N GLY A 178 18.47 20.94 30.79
CA GLY A 178 18.11 21.01 29.35
C GLY A 178 17.25 19.85 28.84
N PHE A 179 16.89 18.87 29.68
CA PHE A 179 16.05 17.73 29.32
C PHE A 179 14.72 18.12 28.66
N GLY A 180 14.09 19.23 29.09
CA GLY A 180 12.88 19.74 28.47
C GLY A 180 13.07 20.22 27.02
N GLY A 181 14.27 20.73 26.69
CA GLY A 181 14.66 21.08 25.33
C GLY A 181 14.87 19.83 24.47
N SER A 182 15.61 18.85 24.99
CA SER A 182 15.80 17.55 24.30
C SER A 182 14.48 16.83 24.05
N LEU A 183 13.56 16.82 25.02
CA LEU A 183 12.23 16.22 24.87
C LEU A 183 11.40 16.95 23.81
N LEU A 184 11.48 18.28 23.75
CA LEU A 184 10.81 19.08 22.73
C LEU A 184 11.38 18.79 21.34
N THR A 185 12.71 18.77 21.19
CA THR A 185 13.39 18.44 19.94
C THR A 185 13.02 17.03 19.47
N LEU A 186 13.05 16.04 20.37
CA LEU A 186 12.64 14.67 20.06
C LEU A 186 11.17 14.61 19.61
N THR A 187 10.27 15.33 20.30
CA THR A 187 8.85 15.35 19.95
C THR A 187 8.64 15.98 18.56
N LEU A 188 9.28 17.12 18.30
CA LEU A 188 9.15 17.84 17.02
C LEU A 188 9.74 17.04 15.86
N THR A 189 10.91 16.41 16.06
CA THR A 189 11.52 15.55 15.04
C THR A 189 10.71 14.29 14.78
N THR A 190 10.11 13.69 15.82
CA THR A 190 9.18 12.55 15.67
C THR A 190 7.94 12.96 14.86
N LEU A 191 7.33 14.11 15.17
CA LEU A 191 6.18 14.62 14.42
C LEU A 191 6.53 14.92 12.95
N ALA A 192 7.70 15.53 12.71
CA ALA A 192 8.18 15.81 11.36
C ALA A 192 8.43 14.51 10.57
N ALA A 193 9.08 13.51 11.19
CA ALA A 193 9.28 12.20 10.59
C ALA A 193 7.94 11.51 10.28
N MET A 194 6.96 11.62 11.19
CA MET A 194 5.62 11.05 10.99
C MET A 194 4.87 11.72 9.83
N LEU A 195 4.96 13.04 9.68
CA LEU A 195 4.40 13.76 8.52
C LEU A 195 5.05 13.32 7.21
N ILE A 196 6.38 13.21 7.18
CA ILE A 196 7.11 12.72 6.01
C ILE A 196 6.72 11.28 5.68
N PHE A 197 6.58 10.42 6.69
CA PHE A 197 6.13 9.05 6.54
C PHE A 197 4.73 8.98 5.92
N PHE A 198 3.76 9.74 6.43
CA PHE A 198 2.41 9.77 5.87
C PHE A 198 2.37 10.33 4.44
N ALA A 199 3.20 11.33 4.13
CA ALA A 199 3.35 11.84 2.77
C ALA A 199 3.91 10.77 1.81
N GLY A 200 4.97 10.06 2.23
CA GLY A 200 5.53 8.95 1.48
C GLY A 200 4.55 7.79 1.30
N LEU A 201 3.83 7.40 2.36
CA LEU A 201 2.79 6.37 2.30
C LEU A 201 1.67 6.75 1.33
N GLY A 202 1.23 8.02 1.34
CA GLY A 202 0.26 8.53 0.37
C GLY A 202 0.74 8.41 -1.07
N GLN A 203 2.03 8.72 -1.34
CA GLN A 203 2.62 8.53 -2.66
C GLN A 203 2.67 7.05 -3.07
N VAL A 204 2.99 6.13 -2.15
CA VAL A 204 2.97 4.69 -2.41
C VAL A 204 1.55 4.22 -2.74
N ILE A 205 0.56 4.61 -1.94
CA ILE A 205 -0.85 4.27 -2.17
C ILE A 205 -1.28 4.77 -3.55
N MET A 206 -1.00 6.02 -3.89
CA MET A 206 -1.34 6.57 -5.20
C MET A 206 -0.57 5.89 -6.34
N GLY A 207 0.69 5.50 -6.12
CA GLY A 207 1.47 4.72 -7.08
C GLY A 207 0.84 3.36 -7.36
N VAL A 208 0.42 2.63 -6.32
CA VAL A 208 -0.29 1.35 -6.44
C VAL A 208 -1.61 1.52 -7.17
N VAL A 209 -2.39 2.56 -6.84
CA VAL A 209 -3.65 2.87 -7.52
C VAL A 209 -3.42 3.16 -9.02
N LYS A 210 -2.41 3.97 -9.36
CA LYS A 210 -2.06 4.23 -10.76
C LYS A 210 -1.61 2.99 -11.50
N LEU A 211 -0.82 2.12 -10.86
CA LEU A 211 -0.42 0.84 -11.45
C LEU A 211 -1.62 -0.08 -11.68
N ALA A 212 -2.59 -0.10 -10.75
CA ALA A 212 -3.83 -0.84 -10.91
C ALA A 212 -4.65 -0.33 -12.10
N TRP A 213 -4.63 0.98 -12.35
CA TRP A 213 -5.22 1.59 -13.55
C TRP A 213 -4.32 1.54 -14.79
N GLY A 214 -3.21 0.81 -14.78
CA GLY A 214 -2.36 0.65 -15.97
C GLY A 214 -1.44 1.85 -16.29
N GLY A 215 -1.35 2.82 -15.38
CA GLY A 215 -0.39 3.91 -15.46
C GLY A 215 1.07 3.41 -15.32
N ALA A 216 1.99 4.05 -16.04
CA ALA A 216 3.42 3.73 -15.92
C ALA A 216 3.98 4.19 -14.55
N PRO A 217 4.98 3.49 -13.98
CA PRO A 217 5.69 3.96 -12.81
C PRO A 217 6.24 5.37 -13.03
N THR A 218 6.16 6.23 -12.01
CA THR A 218 6.73 7.59 -12.09
C THR A 218 8.25 7.53 -12.08
N GLU A 219 8.92 8.21 -13.03
CA GLU A 219 10.39 8.29 -13.06
C GLU A 219 10.99 9.09 -11.89
N THR A 220 10.17 9.88 -11.19
CA THR A 220 10.57 10.67 -10.03
C THR A 220 9.95 10.12 -8.75
N PRO A 221 10.65 9.26 -7.99
CA PRO A 221 10.12 8.63 -6.78
C PRO A 221 9.94 9.57 -5.57
N GLY A 222 9.94 10.89 -5.79
CA GLY A 222 9.41 11.91 -4.88
C GLY A 222 9.94 11.84 -3.44
N VAL A 223 9.02 12.05 -2.49
CA VAL A 223 9.30 12.02 -1.05
C VAL A 223 9.74 10.63 -0.62
N MET A 224 9.21 9.57 -1.24
CA MET A 224 9.55 8.18 -0.90
C MET A 224 11.06 7.88 -1.00
N TYR A 225 11.75 8.43 -2.01
CA TYR A 225 13.16 8.13 -2.23
C TYR A 225 14.12 8.92 -1.32
N TRP A 226 13.88 10.23 -1.19
CA TRP A 226 14.77 11.11 -0.43
C TRP A 226 14.45 11.15 1.08
N SER A 227 13.21 10.85 1.49
CA SER A 227 12.84 10.84 2.91
C SER A 227 13.61 9.82 3.73
N TRP A 228 13.90 8.65 3.16
CA TRP A 228 14.60 7.58 3.86
C TRP A 228 15.99 7.99 4.38
N PRO A 229 16.93 8.47 3.54
CA PRO A 229 18.24 8.91 4.03
C PRO A 229 18.14 10.11 4.98
N VAL A 230 17.16 11.01 4.79
CA VAL A 230 16.95 12.14 5.71
C VAL A 230 16.51 11.67 7.09
N ILE A 231 15.53 10.76 7.18
CA ILE A 231 15.06 10.22 8.45
C ILE A 231 16.20 9.49 9.16
N GLN A 232 17.04 8.74 8.44
CA GLN A 232 18.21 8.09 9.02
C GLN A 232 19.19 9.08 9.64
N VAL A 233 19.59 10.12 8.89
CA VAL A 233 20.53 11.15 9.39
C VAL A 233 19.96 11.89 10.59
N VAL A 234 18.69 12.30 10.53
CA VAL A 234 18.03 12.99 11.65
C VAL A 234 17.91 12.10 12.87
N SER A 235 17.60 10.82 12.69
CA SER A 235 17.51 9.86 13.82
C SER A 235 18.85 9.67 14.52
N VAL A 236 19.97 9.67 13.78
CA VAL A 236 21.32 9.59 14.36
C VAL A 236 21.70 10.88 15.08
N LEU A 237 21.28 12.05 14.59
CA LEU A 237 21.62 13.34 15.21
C LEU A 237 20.77 13.69 16.44
N VAL A 238 19.59 13.09 16.57
CA VAL A 238 18.63 13.36 17.66
C VAL A 238 18.84 12.42 18.86
N VAL A 239 19.44 11.24 18.64
CA VAL A 239 19.84 10.27 19.68
C VAL A 239 21.20 10.65 20.27
#